data_AF-A0A5C5VPJ2-F1
#
_entry.id   AF-A0A5C5VPJ2-F1
#
_cell.length_a   1.000
_cell.length_b   1.000
_cell.length_c   1.000
_cell.angle_alpha   90.00
_cell.angle_beta   90.00
_cell.angle_gamma   90.00
#
_symmetry.space_group_name_H-M   'P 1'
#
loop_
_entity.id
_entity.type
_entity.pdbx_description
1 polymer ?
#
loop_
_entity_poly.entity_id
_entity_poly.type
_entity_poly.pdbx_seq_one_letter_code
_entity_poly.pdbx_strand_id
1 'polypeptide(L)' 'MTIEFTATEFDSAGEAIQHTYADPRDDRALSLGGKYYAMPRAEAERLAAAGVEFAYLFDHDLPDGRNIIMTVPVN' A
#
# COMPACT_ATOMS: atom_id res chain seq x y z
N MET A 1 0.95 -14.16 17.67
CA MET A 1 -0.40 -13.76 17.20
C MET A 1 -0.33 -13.76 15.69
N THR A 2 -1.25 -14.43 15.02
CA THR A 2 -1.31 -14.47 13.55
C THR A 2 -2.53 -13.68 13.12
N ILE A 3 -2.35 -12.69 12.25
CA ILE A 3 -3.44 -11.91 11.67
C ILE A 3 -3.60 -12.32 10.21
N GLU A 4 -4.80 -12.74 9.84
CA GLU A 4 -5.16 -13.03 8.46
C GLU A 4 -5.70 -11.75 7.81
N PHE A 5 -5.28 -11.49 6.58
CA PHE A 5 -5.71 -10.34 5.81
C PHE A 5 -5.92 -10.70 4.34
N THR A 6 -6.73 -9.90 3.64
CA THR A 6 -7.02 -10.08 2.22
C THR A 6 -6.31 -9.01 1.40
N ALA A 7 -5.51 -9.43 0.43
CA ALA A 7 -4.74 -8.53 -0.42
C ALA A 7 -4.37 -9.19 -1.74
N THR A 8 -4.03 -8.38 -2.73
CA THR A 8 -3.30 -8.79 -3.93
C THR A 8 -1.82 -8.44 -3.74
N GLU A 9 -0.93 -9.42 -3.87
CA GLU A 9 0.52 -9.22 -3.80
C GLU A 9 1.08 -8.85 -5.18
N PHE A 10 2.08 -7.97 -5.22
CA PHE A 10 2.75 -7.52 -6.44
C PHE A 10 4.28 -7.59 -6.31
N ASP A 11 4.96 -7.68 -7.45
CA ASP A 11 6.43 -7.78 -7.49
C ASP A 11 7.11 -6.42 -7.23
N SER A 12 6.38 -5.31 -7.42
CA SER A 12 6.89 -3.97 -7.19
C SER A 12 5.89 -3.01 -6.55
N ALA A 13 6.41 -1.97 -5.89
CA ALA A 13 5.61 -0.88 -5.35
C ALA A 13 4.79 -0.17 -6.44
N GLY A 14 5.38 0.05 -7.62
CA GLY A 14 4.70 0.72 -8.73
C GLY A 14 3.50 -0.08 -9.26
N GLU A 15 3.62 -1.39 -9.36
CA GLU A 15 2.49 -2.26 -9.76
C GLU A 15 1.35 -2.23 -8.75
N ALA A 16 1.68 -2.29 -7.45
CA ALA A 16 0.67 -2.19 -6.40
C ALA A 16 -0.07 -0.84 -6.46
N ILE A 17 0.64 0.27 -6.70
CA ILE A 17 0.03 1.60 -6.82
C ILE A 17 -0.83 1.69 -8.09
N GLN A 18 -0.31 1.26 -9.24
CA GLN A 18 -1.07 1.26 -10.50
C GLN A 18 -2.36 0.44 -10.41
N HIS A 19 -2.34 -0.66 -9.64
CA HIS A 19 -3.55 -1.44 -9.39
C HIS A 19 -4.64 -0.60 -8.71
N THR A 20 -4.29 0.22 -7.72
CA THR A 20 -5.27 1.09 -7.02
C THR A 20 -5.85 2.19 -7.90
N TYR A 21 -5.20 2.54 -9.01
CA TYR A 21 -5.76 3.47 -9.99
C TYR A 21 -6.72 2.80 -10.97
N ALA A 22 -6.55 1.50 -11.20
CA ALA A 22 -7.35 0.72 -12.13
C ALA A 22 -8.62 0.14 -11.49
N ASP A 23 -8.60 -0.14 -10.18
CA ASP A 23 -9.76 -0.70 -9.47
C ASP A 23 -10.67 0.41 -8.90
N PRO A 24 -11.99 0.37 -9.15
CA PRO A 24 -12.95 1.31 -8.55
C PRO A 24 -13.20 1.08 -7.05
N ARG A 25 -12.69 -0.01 -6.47
CA ARG A 25 -12.73 -0.28 -5.03
C ARG A 25 -11.66 0.57 -4.37
N ASP A 26 -11.97 1.24 -3.25
CA ASP A 26 -11.11 2.17 -2.51
C ASP A 26 -9.89 1.48 -1.88
N ASP A 27 -9.07 0.87 -2.74
CA ASP A 27 -7.92 0.08 -2.39
C ASP A 27 -6.73 1.01 -2.14
N ARG A 28 -5.80 0.51 -1.32
CA ARG A 28 -4.58 1.20 -0.93
C ARG A 28 -3.39 0.30 -1.18
N ALA A 29 -2.37 0.89 -1.80
CA ALA A 29 -1.08 0.25 -1.98
C ALA A 29 -0.26 0.42 -0.70
N LEU A 30 0.38 -0.66 -0.25
CA LEU A 30 1.23 -0.63 0.94
C LEU A 30 2.42 -1.59 0.81
N SER A 31 3.45 -1.30 1.59
CA SER A 31 4.61 -2.15 1.83
C SER A 31 4.51 -2.76 3.22
N LEU A 32 4.56 -4.09 3.32
CA LEU A 32 4.52 -4.85 4.57
C LEU A 32 5.53 -6.00 4.50
N GLY A 33 6.45 -6.07 5.46
CA GLY A 33 7.45 -7.16 5.53
C GLY A 33 8.36 -7.26 4.30
N GLY A 34 8.63 -6.13 3.61
CA GLY A 34 9.45 -6.10 2.39
C GLY A 34 8.71 -6.53 1.11
N LYS A 35 7.39 -6.72 1.19
CA LYS A 35 6.52 -7.06 0.05
C LYS A 35 5.51 -5.94 -0.23
N TYR A 36 4.93 -5.96 -1.42
CA TYR A 36 4.01 -4.94 -1.89
C TYR A 36 2.60 -5.52 -2.09
N TYR A 37 1.61 -4.79 -1.61
CA TYR A 37 0.22 -5.22 -1.61
C TYR A 37 -0.70 -4.11 -2.06
N ALA A 38 -1.80 -4.47 -2.74
CA ALA A 38 -3.00 -3.66 -2.80
C ALA A 38 -4.11 -4.37 -2.00
N MET A 39 -4.80 -3.62 -1.15
CA MET A 39 -5.92 -4.14 -0.36
C MET A 39 -6.97 -3.06 -0.08
N PRO A 40 -8.21 -3.42 0.26
CA PRO A 40 -9.22 -2.46 0.65
C PRO A 40 -8.76 -1.61 1.84
N ARG A 41 -9.07 -0.31 1.82
CA ARG A 41 -8.74 0.60 2.92
C ARG A 41 -9.11 0.07 4.31
N ALA A 42 -10.29 -0.53 4.45
CA ALA A 42 -10.77 -1.07 5.72
C ALA A 42 -9.87 -2.22 6.25
N GLU A 43 -9.23 -2.97 5.37
CA GLU A 43 -8.31 -4.04 5.75
C GLU A 43 -6.98 -3.46 6.24
N ALA A 44 -6.46 -2.43 5.56
CA ALA A 44 -5.28 -1.70 6.03
C ALA A 44 -5.51 -1.03 7.39
N GLU A 45 -6.70 -0.46 7.62
CA GLU A 45 -7.09 0.11 8.91
C GLU A 45 -7.19 -0.95 10.02
N ARG A 46 -7.66 -2.17 9.71
CA ARG A 46 -7.63 -3.32 10.65
C ARG A 46 -6.21 -3.72 11.03
N LEU A 47 -5.29 -3.78 10.06
CA LEU A 47 -3.88 -4.07 10.33
C LEU A 47 -3.26 -2.98 11.24
N ALA A 48 -3.55 -1.71 10.94
CA ALA A 48 -3.08 -0.59 11.75
C ALA A 48 -3.61 -0.67 13.19
N ALA A 49 -4.91 -0.94 13.37
CA ALA A 49 -5.52 -1.10 14.68
C ALA A 49 -4.96 -2.30 15.48
N ALA A 50 -4.49 -3.33 14.79
CA ALA A 50 -3.81 -4.47 15.39
C ALA A 50 -2.32 -4.21 15.72
N GLY A 51 -1.81 -3.00 15.45
CA GLY A 51 -0.43 -2.61 15.70
C GLY A 51 0.57 -3.20 14.71
N VAL A 52 0.10 -3.62 13.52
CA VAL A 52 0.99 -4.10 12.45
C VAL A 52 1.70 -2.90 11.82
N GLU A 53 3.02 -2.98 11.72
CA GLU A 53 3.86 -1.96 11.07
C GLU A 53 3.85 -2.16 9.54
N PHE A 54 3.50 -1.11 8.80
CA PHE A 54 3.56 -1.08 7.35
C PHE A 54 3.74 0.36 6.85
N ALA A 55 3.89 0.55 5.54
CA ALA A 55 3.90 1.88 4.95
C ALA A 55 2.94 1.97 3.77
N TYR A 56 2.09 2.99 3.71
CA TYR A 56 1.34 3.32 2.51
C TYR A 56 2.26 3.79 1.40
N LEU A 57 1.90 3.48 0.16
CA LEU A 57 2.64 3.83 -1.04
C LEU A 57 1.85 4.83 -1.87
N PHE A 58 2.51 5.88 -2.33
CA PHE A 58 1.92 6.90 -3.19
C PHE A 58 2.90 7.30 -4.30
N ASP A 59 2.41 7.37 -5.53
CA ASP A 59 3.15 8.06 -6.59
C ASP A 59 3.09 9.57 -6.35
N HIS A 60 4.23 10.23 -6.47
CA HIS A 60 4.34 11.68 -6.32
C HIS A 60 5.18 12.27 -7.44
N ASP A 61 4.57 13.16 -8.21
CA ASP A 61 5.27 13.93 -9.23
C ASP A 61 5.99 15.13 -8.60
N LEU A 62 7.31 15.14 -8.76
CA LEU A 62 8.15 16.25 -8.33
C LEU A 62 8.09 17.41 -9.34
N PRO A 63 8.34 18.67 -8.90
CA PRO A 63 8.38 19.82 -9.80
C PRO A 63 9.41 19.73 -10.93
N ASP A 64 10.43 18.88 -10.80
CA ASP A 64 11.45 18.62 -11.82
C ASP A 64 11.03 17.58 -12.87
N GLY A 65 9.78 17.09 -12.81
CA GLY A 65 9.21 16.14 -13.75
C GLY A 65 9.54 14.68 -13.44
N ARG A 66 10.24 14.38 -12.34
CA ARG A 66 10.44 13.00 -11.89
C ARG A 66 9.22 12.51 -11.12
N ASN A 67 8.85 11.25 -11.36
CA ASN A 67 7.90 10.54 -10.52
C ASN A 67 8.68 9.72 -9.48
N ILE A 68 8.32 9.87 -8.21
CA ILE A 68 8.89 9.09 -7.10
C ILE A 68 7.78 8.37 -6.34
N ILE A 69 8.11 7.24 -5.74
CA ILE A 69 7.22 6.57 -4.78
C ILE A 69 7.53 7.12 -3.39
N MET A 70 6.53 7.74 -2.77
CA MET A 70 6.56 8.16 -1.38
C MET A 70 5.98 7.08 -0.48
N THR A 71 6.63 6.87 0.66
CA THR A 71 6.17 5.94 1.70
C THR A 71 5.68 6.73 2.92
N VAL A 72 4.49 6.42 3.42
CA VAL A 72 3.97 6.98 4.69
C VAL A 72 3.87 5.84 5.71
N PRO A 73 4.74 5.82 6.74
CA PRO A 73 4.74 4.74 7.73
C PRO A 73 3.51 4.80 8.64
N VAL A 74 3.05 3.63 9.06
CA VAL A 74 1.93 3.42 9.98
C VAL A 74 2.34 2.40 11.03
N ASN A 75 2.29 2.84 12.29
CA ASN A 75 2.82 2.18 13.49
C ASN A 75 4.35 2.02 13.47
#